data_AF-A0A1F3C2R1-F1
#
_entry.id   AF-A0A1F3C2R1-F1
#
_cell.length_a   1.000
_cell.length_b   1.000
_cell.length_c   1.000
_cell.angle_alpha   90.00
_cell.angle_beta   90.00
_cell.angle_gamma   90.00
#
_symmetry.space_group_name_H-M   'P 1'
#
loop_
_entity.id
_entity.type
_entity.pdbx_description
1 polymer ?
#
loop_
_entity_poly.entity_id
_entity_poly.type
_entity_poly.pdbx_seq_one_letter_code
_entity_poly.pdbx_strand_id
1 'polypeptide(L)'
;MRYAMGIDLDRCVGCQACVSACKEQWDSGPGAARDWVHTFETGTRERDDLAVSFYPGLCMQCQDHPCTTDCPTGATYADPKTGVVMVDADVCIGCGNCISTCPYGARHFDPVKKVVEKCNLCAPFVARGEEPACVQTCLAECRIFGDLDDSGGKLSAFVRSKGAQPLVTADVDVRPKTIYAGRAHRERILAAGVVKRYERSSLTRTWQVSLPFARIVVPGLGLMAIAGGALVNLKARSDRVKREGQEAAATQPPTPEPALETPLQAKACGAGDGELFRHRGGVRFLHWFNALSWLLLVATGTALMSAASFALFGTRFPRWFAGLVGGTEPLIRFHVVWGLVWAGIVVPLFLLLKGGPRHVLEEVRITKDDLLWLTVKPLAMAGLRRQPLPPQDKYNAGQKIFALFVLVATTTIIGSGLVMTFHVGPPGAVAAAILVHKLSIALVLAGIAVHVTMAAVIAEERPALKSMVTGRIDHEHARHHSPKWVARLGQQTRDHDSDAHAASKEE
;
A
#
# COMPACT_ATOMS: atom_id res chain seq x y z
N MET A 1 27.06 -16.09 13.67
CA MET A 1 26.56 -16.23 15.04
C MET A 1 25.13 -16.70 14.98
N ARG A 2 24.80 -17.74 15.74
CA ARG A 2 23.47 -18.32 15.85
C ARG A 2 23.09 -18.41 17.32
N TYR A 3 22.80 -17.25 17.90
CA TYR A 3 22.39 -17.16 19.30
C TYR A 3 21.06 -17.87 19.54
N ALA A 4 21.01 -18.59 20.66
CA ALA A 4 19.89 -19.41 21.08
C ALA A 4 19.84 -19.56 22.61
N MET A 5 18.75 -20.16 23.08
CA MET A 5 18.56 -20.54 24.48
C MET A 5 18.44 -22.07 24.57
N GLY A 6 19.23 -22.68 25.43
CA GLY A 6 19.08 -24.05 25.90
C GLY A 6 18.31 -24.06 27.22
N ILE A 7 17.41 -25.02 27.36
CA ILE A 7 16.56 -25.14 28.55
C ILE A 7 16.60 -26.57 29.08
N ASP A 8 17.08 -26.75 30.31
CA ASP A 8 17.07 -28.03 31.01
C ASP A 8 15.77 -28.19 31.81
N LEU A 9 14.83 -28.97 31.28
CA LEU A 9 13.54 -29.19 31.93
C LEU A 9 13.66 -29.98 33.24
N ASP A 10 14.69 -30.82 33.37
CA ASP A 10 14.90 -31.64 34.58
C ASP A 10 15.38 -30.80 35.77
N ARG A 11 15.94 -29.60 35.52
CA ARG A 11 16.39 -28.66 36.57
C ARG A 11 15.35 -27.60 36.91
N CYS A 12 14.35 -27.34 36.06
CA CYS A 12 13.42 -26.25 36.31
C CYS A 12 12.51 -26.56 37.52
N VAL A 13 12.51 -25.69 38.53
CA VAL A 13 11.69 -25.84 39.75
C VAL A 13 10.45 -24.94 39.78
N GLY A 14 10.11 -24.27 38.67
CA GLY A 14 8.89 -23.47 38.59
C GLY A 14 8.89 -22.14 39.35
N CYS A 15 10.04 -21.63 39.82
CA CYS A 15 10.11 -20.47 40.72
C CYS A 15 9.71 -19.11 40.12
N GLN A 16 9.46 -19.00 38.81
CA GLN A 16 9.10 -17.77 38.09
C GLN A 16 10.14 -16.63 38.13
N ALA A 17 11.32 -16.81 38.75
CA ALA A 17 12.34 -15.76 38.86
C ALA A 17 12.74 -15.16 37.49
N CYS A 18 12.89 -16.02 36.47
CA CYS A 18 13.17 -15.58 35.09
C CYS A 18 12.11 -14.62 34.52
N VAL A 19 10.84 -14.84 34.83
CA VAL A 19 9.73 -14.01 34.35
C VAL A 19 9.77 -12.64 35.01
N SER A 20 9.99 -12.59 36.31
CA SER A 20 10.16 -11.32 37.04
C SER A 20 11.36 -10.53 36.54
N ALA A 21 12.51 -11.18 36.38
CA ALA A 21 13.72 -10.52 35.88
C ALA A 21 13.55 -10.01 34.44
N CYS A 22 12.89 -10.77 33.57
CA CYS A 22 12.65 -10.31 32.20
C CYS A 22 11.69 -9.11 32.15
N LYS A 23 10.68 -9.07 33.02
CA LYS A 23 9.75 -7.94 33.12
C LYS A 23 10.47 -6.68 33.61
N GLU A 24 11.28 -6.80 34.64
CA GLU A 24 12.07 -5.70 35.21
C GLU A 24 13.06 -5.16 34.16
N GLN A 25 13.78 -6.05 33.49
CA GLN A 25 14.80 -5.67 32.50
C GLN A 25 14.22 -4.87 31.31
N TRP A 26 12.97 -5.13 30.94
CA TRP A 26 12.35 -4.62 29.72
C TRP A 26 11.14 -3.73 29.96
N ASP A 27 10.87 -3.38 31.22
CA ASP A 27 9.73 -2.57 31.65
C ASP A 27 8.45 -2.99 30.91
N SER A 28 8.10 -4.27 31.05
CA SER A 28 6.96 -4.87 30.33
C SER A 28 5.63 -4.68 31.08
N GLY A 29 5.67 -4.23 32.34
CA GLY A 29 4.48 -4.03 33.17
C GLY A 29 3.70 -5.30 33.53
N PRO A 30 2.61 -5.18 34.31
CA PRO A 30 1.71 -6.30 34.64
C PRO A 30 0.98 -6.84 33.40
N GLY A 31 0.82 -8.16 33.30
CA GLY A 31 0.07 -8.82 32.21
C GLY A 31 0.84 -9.01 30.89
N ALA A 32 1.96 -8.31 30.68
CA ALA A 32 2.84 -8.52 29.53
C ALA A 32 4.03 -9.42 29.92
N ALA A 33 4.34 -10.41 29.09
CA ALA A 33 5.37 -11.41 29.41
C ALA A 33 6.19 -11.75 28.16
N ARG A 34 7.50 -11.52 28.23
CA ARG A 34 8.45 -11.85 27.15
C ARG A 34 8.93 -13.31 27.25
N ASP A 35 8.81 -13.90 28.43
CA ASP A 35 8.98 -15.31 28.76
C ASP A 35 7.91 -15.73 29.79
N TRP A 36 7.78 -17.03 30.05
CA TRP A 36 6.80 -17.59 30.99
C TRP A 36 7.32 -18.89 31.60
N VAL A 37 6.70 -19.33 32.70
CA VAL A 37 6.80 -20.72 33.18
C VAL A 37 5.39 -21.28 33.36
N HIS A 38 5.00 -22.24 32.52
CA HIS A 38 3.72 -22.94 32.64
C HIS A 38 3.88 -24.22 33.45
N THR A 39 2.90 -24.52 34.28
CA THR A 39 2.85 -25.75 35.06
C THR A 39 1.90 -26.72 34.35
N PHE A 40 2.37 -27.94 34.13
CA PHE A 40 1.59 -29.03 33.55
C PHE A 40 1.51 -30.18 34.53
N GLU A 41 0.29 -30.57 34.88
CA GLU A 41 0.03 -31.79 35.63
C GLU A 41 -0.27 -32.89 34.62
N THR A 42 0.43 -34.01 34.75
CA THR A 42 0.37 -35.15 33.84
C THR A 42 0.34 -36.44 34.63
N GLY A 43 -0.04 -37.53 33.97
CA GLY A 43 -0.24 -38.82 34.62
C GLY A 43 -1.66 -38.97 35.18
N THR A 44 -1.95 -40.14 35.72
CA THR A 44 -3.19 -40.42 36.45
C THR A 44 -2.89 -41.24 37.70
N ARG A 45 -3.80 -41.19 38.67
CA ARG A 45 -3.64 -41.91 39.94
C ARG A 45 -3.70 -43.43 39.74
N GLU A 46 -4.38 -43.90 38.71
CA GLU A 46 -4.49 -45.31 38.35
C GLU A 46 -3.19 -45.89 37.78
N ARG A 47 -2.35 -45.06 37.15
CA ARG A 47 -1.05 -45.48 36.60
C ARG A 47 0.13 -45.19 37.54
N ASP A 48 -0.13 -44.59 38.70
CA ASP A 48 0.88 -44.14 39.66
C ASP A 48 2.02 -43.32 39.01
N ASP A 49 1.67 -42.52 37.99
CA ASP A 49 2.61 -41.74 37.17
C ASP A 49 2.35 -40.23 37.26
N LEU A 50 1.62 -39.78 38.30
CA LEU A 50 1.34 -38.37 38.56
C LEU A 50 2.63 -37.56 38.61
N ALA A 51 2.72 -36.54 37.77
CA ALA A 51 3.89 -35.70 37.66
C ALA A 51 3.53 -34.26 37.33
N VAL A 52 4.21 -33.34 38.01
CA VAL A 52 4.21 -31.91 37.70
C VAL A 52 5.43 -31.61 36.83
N SER A 53 5.20 -30.99 35.68
CA SER A 53 6.25 -30.55 34.76
C SER A 53 6.20 -29.05 34.60
N PHE A 54 7.35 -28.39 34.61
CA PHE A 54 7.45 -26.96 34.38
C PHE A 54 7.98 -26.69 32.97
N TYR A 55 7.29 -25.81 32.25
CA TYR A 55 7.67 -25.37 30.92
C TYR A 55 8.06 -23.89 30.95
N PRO A 56 9.35 -23.60 31.16
CA PRO A 56 9.89 -22.28 30.91
C PRO A 56 9.94 -22.01 29.40
N GLY A 57 9.03 -21.18 28.90
CA GLY A 57 8.95 -20.80 27.49
C GLY A 57 9.40 -19.36 27.25
N LEU A 58 9.77 -19.07 26.00
CA LEU A 58 10.06 -17.74 25.47
C LEU A 58 9.90 -17.75 23.95
N CYS A 59 10.24 -16.64 23.29
CA CYS A 59 10.41 -16.64 21.83
C CYS A 59 11.46 -17.68 21.42
N MET A 60 11.06 -18.62 20.55
CA MET A 60 11.94 -19.70 20.09
C MET A 60 13.03 -19.26 19.11
N GLN A 61 13.01 -17.98 18.71
CA GLN A 61 14.00 -17.36 17.82
C GLN A 61 14.19 -18.19 16.55
N CYS A 62 13.08 -18.54 15.90
CA CYS A 62 13.09 -19.51 14.80
C CYS A 62 14.00 -19.10 13.64
N GLN A 63 14.66 -20.09 13.03
CA GLN A 63 15.42 -19.89 11.80
C GLN A 63 14.45 -19.60 10.64
N ASP A 64 13.35 -20.36 10.54
CA ASP A 64 12.22 -19.99 9.70
C ASP A 64 11.29 -19.12 10.52
N HIS A 65 11.30 -17.83 10.27
CA HIS A 65 10.61 -16.84 11.09
C HIS A 65 9.33 -16.36 10.37
N PRO A 66 8.21 -17.12 10.40
CA PRO A 66 6.99 -16.75 9.67
C PRO A 66 6.41 -15.42 10.16
N CYS A 67 6.68 -15.07 11.42
CA CYS A 67 6.34 -13.79 12.00
C CYS A 67 6.94 -12.57 11.27
N THR A 68 8.13 -12.66 10.66
CA THR A 68 8.69 -11.54 9.87
C THR A 68 8.06 -11.49 8.49
N THR A 69 7.77 -12.64 7.89
CA THR A 69 7.12 -12.75 6.59
C THR A 69 5.72 -12.13 6.61
N ASP A 70 4.99 -12.33 7.71
CA ASP A 70 3.62 -11.84 7.87
C ASP A 70 3.55 -10.38 8.36
N CYS A 71 4.70 -9.74 8.61
CA CYS A 71 4.76 -8.36 9.06
C CYS A 71 4.59 -7.38 7.89
N PRO A 72 3.47 -6.65 7.81
CA PRO A 72 3.16 -5.80 6.64
C PRO A 72 4.05 -4.57 6.52
N THR A 73 4.74 -4.18 7.60
CA THR A 73 5.68 -3.05 7.65
C THR A 73 7.14 -3.50 7.75
N GLY A 74 7.42 -4.80 7.90
CA GLY A 74 8.81 -5.24 8.15
C GLY A 74 9.37 -4.82 9.52
N ALA A 75 8.53 -4.37 10.46
CA ALA A 75 8.93 -4.02 11.82
C ALA A 75 9.59 -5.19 12.57
N THR A 76 9.18 -6.43 12.28
CA THR A 76 9.88 -7.60 12.82
C THR A 76 10.82 -8.19 11.76
N TYR A 77 12.08 -8.37 12.14
CA TYR A 77 13.18 -8.72 11.25
C TYR A 77 14.18 -9.61 11.98
N ALA A 78 14.98 -10.37 11.24
CA ALA A 78 16.16 -11.03 11.80
C ALA A 78 17.35 -10.07 11.71
N ASP A 79 18.02 -9.81 12.82
CA ASP A 79 19.23 -9.00 12.84
C ASP A 79 20.32 -9.67 11.98
N PRO A 80 20.92 -8.97 11.01
CA PRO A 80 21.82 -9.60 10.05
C PRO A 80 23.16 -10.05 10.65
N LYS A 81 23.56 -9.52 11.81
CA LYS A 81 24.82 -9.88 12.46
C LYS A 81 24.65 -11.10 13.37
N THR A 82 23.57 -11.11 14.14
CA THR A 82 23.35 -12.05 15.25
C THR A 82 22.29 -13.11 14.93
N GLY A 83 21.48 -12.89 13.91
CA GLY A 83 20.33 -13.74 13.57
C GLY A 83 19.23 -13.73 14.62
N VAL A 84 19.26 -12.81 15.59
CA VAL A 84 18.20 -12.66 16.59
C VAL A 84 17.01 -12.00 15.90
N VAL A 85 15.83 -12.61 16.00
CA VAL A 85 14.60 -11.97 15.53
C VAL A 85 14.30 -10.83 16.49
N MET A 86 14.10 -9.63 15.95
CA MET A 86 13.86 -8.37 16.64
C MET A 86 12.49 -7.80 16.27
N VAL A 87 12.03 -6.83 17.04
CA VAL A 87 10.93 -5.94 16.66
C VAL A 87 11.46 -4.52 16.81
N ASP A 88 11.37 -3.75 15.73
CA ASP A 88 11.58 -2.30 15.74
C ASP A 88 10.29 -1.65 16.23
N ALA A 89 10.33 -1.08 17.44
CA ALA A 89 9.18 -0.44 18.04
C ALA A 89 8.73 0.78 17.23
N ASP A 90 9.68 1.50 16.62
CA ASP A 90 9.36 2.67 15.81
C ASP A 90 8.62 2.28 14.54
N VAL A 91 8.89 1.11 13.96
CA VAL A 91 8.23 0.68 12.69
C VAL A 91 6.94 -0.12 12.94
N CYS A 92 6.73 -0.60 14.17
CA CYS A 92 5.61 -1.48 14.50
C CYS A 92 4.28 -0.71 14.58
N ILE A 93 3.29 -1.13 13.78
CA ILE A 93 1.95 -0.51 13.76
C ILE A 93 0.93 -1.26 14.63
N GLY A 94 1.37 -2.21 15.46
CA GLY A 94 0.46 -2.92 16.37
C GLY A 94 -0.56 -3.89 15.73
N CYS A 95 -0.46 -4.17 14.42
CA CYS A 95 -1.49 -4.95 13.69
C CYS A 95 -1.74 -6.39 14.16
N GLY A 96 -0.86 -6.96 15.00
CA GLY A 96 -1.07 -8.29 15.58
C GLY A 96 -0.86 -9.49 14.65
N ASN A 97 -0.62 -9.32 13.35
CA ASN A 97 -0.38 -10.45 12.41
C ASN A 97 0.69 -11.42 12.91
N CYS A 98 1.82 -10.89 13.37
CA CYS A 98 2.92 -11.74 13.84
C CYS A 98 2.57 -12.50 15.15
N ILE A 99 1.56 -12.09 15.90
CA ILE A 99 1.05 -12.80 17.09
C ILE A 99 0.31 -14.06 16.66
N SER A 100 -0.64 -13.94 15.72
CA SER A 100 -1.43 -15.09 15.24
C SER A 100 -0.59 -16.10 14.47
N THR A 101 0.45 -15.65 13.77
CA THR A 101 1.37 -16.53 13.02
C THR A 101 2.37 -17.27 13.92
N CYS A 102 2.55 -16.86 15.19
CA CYS A 102 3.55 -17.49 16.06
C CYS A 102 3.04 -18.85 16.59
N PRO A 103 3.66 -20.00 16.20
CA PRO A 103 3.18 -21.31 16.64
C PRO A 103 3.41 -21.57 18.14
N TYR A 104 4.26 -20.75 18.79
CA TYR A 104 4.61 -20.88 20.20
C TYR A 104 3.90 -19.85 21.10
N GLY A 105 3.04 -18.99 20.54
CA GLY A 105 2.37 -17.94 21.31
C GLY A 105 3.33 -16.92 21.97
N ALA A 106 4.54 -16.78 21.45
CA ALA A 106 5.64 -16.07 22.11
C ALA A 106 5.69 -14.56 21.83
N ARG A 107 4.57 -13.98 21.38
CA ARG A 107 4.42 -12.58 21.00
C ARG A 107 3.14 -12.04 21.62
N HIS A 108 3.19 -10.82 22.12
CA HIS A 108 2.02 -10.17 22.70
C HIS A 108 1.97 -8.70 22.28
N PHE A 109 0.78 -8.12 22.27
CA PHE A 109 0.62 -6.69 22.05
C PHE A 109 0.81 -5.95 23.37
N ASP A 110 1.70 -4.96 23.39
CA ASP A 110 1.87 -4.05 24.51
C ASP A 110 0.82 -2.91 24.39
N PRO A 111 -0.16 -2.85 25.30
CA PRO A 111 -1.23 -1.86 25.21
C PRO A 111 -0.79 -0.44 25.55
N VAL A 112 0.37 -0.25 26.20
CA VAL A 112 0.94 1.05 26.54
C VAL A 112 1.79 1.55 25.38
N LYS A 113 2.76 0.74 24.94
CA LYS A 113 3.68 1.09 23.84
C LYS A 113 3.01 1.00 22.46
N LYS A 114 1.85 0.35 22.35
CA LYS A 114 1.10 0.09 21.10
C LYS A 114 1.89 -0.67 20.04
N VAL A 115 2.85 -1.49 20.47
CA VAL A 115 3.70 -2.33 19.60
C VAL A 115 3.60 -3.79 20.02
N VAL A 116 4.04 -4.69 19.13
CA VAL A 116 4.17 -6.11 19.50
C VAL A 116 5.51 -6.35 20.18
N GLU A 117 5.48 -6.96 21.35
CA GLU A 117 6.64 -7.32 22.15
C GLU A 117 6.89 -8.82 22.13
N LYS A 118 8.16 -9.20 22.34
CA LYS A 118 8.62 -10.58 22.47
C LYS A 118 10.03 -10.64 23.04
N CYS A 119 10.43 -11.79 23.60
CA CYS A 119 11.83 -12.00 23.96
C CYS A 119 12.75 -11.76 22.75
N ASN A 120 13.81 -11.00 22.97
CA ASN A 120 14.87 -10.68 22.02
C ASN A 120 16.24 -11.20 22.48
N LEU A 121 16.27 -12.23 23.34
CA LEU A 121 17.49 -12.79 23.95
C LEU A 121 18.36 -11.73 24.64
N CYS A 122 17.74 -10.66 25.13
CA CYS A 122 18.44 -9.51 25.69
C CYS A 122 19.52 -8.91 24.77
N ALA A 123 19.29 -8.90 23.45
CA ALA A 123 20.31 -8.58 22.44
C ALA A 123 21.18 -7.33 22.75
N PRO A 124 20.62 -6.19 23.21
CA PRO A 124 21.44 -5.02 23.55
C PRO A 124 22.40 -5.22 24.73
N PHE A 125 22.03 -6.07 25.70
CA PHE A 125 22.86 -6.42 26.87
C PHE A 125 23.93 -7.43 26.47
N VAL A 126 23.55 -8.44 25.68
CA VAL A 126 24.49 -9.41 25.09
C VAL A 126 25.55 -8.72 24.24
N ALA A 127 25.18 -7.69 23.48
CA ALA A 127 26.13 -6.90 22.69
C ALA A 127 27.19 -6.17 23.55
N ARG A 128 26.93 -5.97 24.86
CA ARG A 128 27.88 -5.42 25.84
C ARG A 128 28.62 -6.50 26.64
N GLY A 129 28.43 -7.77 26.31
CA GLY A 129 29.06 -8.91 27.01
C GLY A 129 28.30 -9.40 28.24
N GLU A 130 27.06 -8.94 28.46
CA GLU A 130 26.22 -9.40 29.58
C GLU A 130 25.42 -10.66 29.20
N GLU A 131 25.12 -11.52 30.19
CA GLU A 131 24.18 -12.63 29.98
C GLU A 131 22.71 -12.13 30.01
N PRO A 132 21.76 -12.81 29.34
CA PRO A 132 20.35 -12.45 29.44
C PRO A 132 19.83 -12.48 30.88
N ALA A 133 18.96 -11.53 31.25
CA ALA A 133 18.43 -11.41 32.61
C ALA A 133 17.80 -12.72 33.14
N CYS A 134 17.12 -13.47 32.27
CA CYS A 134 16.51 -14.75 32.64
C CYS A 134 17.53 -15.87 32.93
N VAL A 135 18.75 -15.76 32.41
CA VAL A 135 19.88 -16.67 32.71
C VAL A 135 20.53 -16.26 34.03
N GLN A 136 20.83 -14.97 34.21
CA GLN A 136 21.47 -14.43 35.41
C GLN A 136 20.70 -14.76 36.70
N THR A 137 19.36 -14.70 36.66
CA THR A 137 18.51 -14.97 37.83
C THR A 137 18.22 -16.46 38.08
N CYS A 138 18.60 -17.34 37.16
CA CYS A 138 18.17 -18.73 37.19
C CYS A 138 18.95 -19.55 38.23
N LEU A 139 18.42 -19.64 39.45
CA LEU A 139 19.03 -20.40 40.56
C LEU A 139 19.26 -21.89 40.25
N ALA A 140 18.42 -22.48 39.41
CA ALA A 140 18.55 -23.87 39.01
C ALA A 140 19.47 -24.08 37.80
N GLU A 141 20.00 -22.98 37.23
CA GLU A 141 20.81 -22.98 35.99
C GLU A 141 20.14 -23.75 34.84
N CYS A 142 18.80 -23.71 34.79
CA CYS A 142 18.05 -24.40 33.75
C CYS A 142 18.06 -23.66 32.41
N ARG A 143 18.40 -22.37 32.39
CA ARG A 143 18.50 -21.56 31.17
C ARG A 143 19.96 -21.34 30.81
N ILE A 144 20.36 -21.78 29.62
CA ILE A 144 21.73 -21.67 29.10
C ILE A 144 21.69 -20.83 27.81
N PHE A 145 22.30 -19.65 27.81
CA PHE A 145 22.43 -18.84 26.60
C PHE A 145 23.77 -19.05 25.93
N GLY A 146 23.80 -18.97 24.59
CA GLY A 146 25.07 -19.03 23.85
C GLY A 146 24.89 -19.03 22.34
N ASP A 147 26.02 -19.12 21.63
CA ASP A 147 26.08 -19.31 20.19
C ASP A 147 26.13 -20.80 19.84
N LEU A 148 25.18 -21.28 19.03
CA LEU A 148 25.16 -22.67 18.56
C LEU A 148 26.28 -22.98 17.55
N ASP A 149 26.91 -21.95 16.97
CA ASP A 149 28.03 -22.13 16.04
C ASP A 149 29.38 -22.20 16.77
N ASP A 150 29.43 -21.82 18.06
CA ASP A 150 30.61 -22.00 18.90
C ASP A 150 30.61 -23.41 19.51
N SER A 151 31.41 -24.32 18.92
CA SER A 151 31.50 -25.71 19.39
C SER A 151 32.06 -25.85 20.82
N GLY A 152 32.84 -24.87 21.30
CA GLY A 152 33.41 -24.84 22.64
C GLY A 152 32.50 -24.19 23.69
N GLY A 153 31.47 -23.48 23.26
CA GLY A 153 30.56 -22.73 24.13
C GLY A 153 29.69 -23.60 25.03
N LYS A 154 29.26 -23.03 26.16
CA LYS A 154 28.40 -23.69 27.17
C LYS A 154 27.14 -24.30 26.55
N LEU A 155 26.49 -23.58 25.64
CA LEU A 155 25.27 -24.05 24.97
C LEU A 155 25.53 -25.28 24.08
N SER A 156 26.57 -25.25 23.25
CA SER A 156 26.94 -26.38 22.38
C SER A 156 27.33 -27.62 23.18
N ALA A 157 28.04 -27.42 24.30
CA ALA A 157 28.34 -28.51 25.23
C ALA A 157 27.06 -29.09 25.85
N PHE A 158 26.12 -28.26 26.28
CA PHE A 158 24.80 -28.67 26.78
C PHE A 158 24.01 -29.47 25.74
N VAL A 159 23.97 -29.03 24.48
CA VAL A 159 23.27 -29.76 23.40
C VAL A 159 23.80 -31.19 23.28
N ARG A 160 25.13 -31.34 23.21
CA ARG A 160 25.79 -32.64 23.03
C ARG A 160 25.62 -33.55 24.23
N SER A 161 25.78 -33.02 25.45
CA SER A 161 25.78 -33.83 26.66
C SER A 161 24.38 -34.25 27.11
N LYS A 162 23.36 -33.41 26.88
CA LYS A 162 21.99 -33.66 27.31
C LYS A 162 21.06 -34.11 26.18
N GLY A 163 21.55 -34.15 24.94
CA GLY A 163 20.73 -34.47 23.77
C GLY A 163 19.57 -33.51 23.58
N ALA A 164 19.78 -32.21 23.83
CA ALA A 164 18.73 -31.20 23.80
C ALA A 164 18.14 -31.07 22.38
N GLN A 165 16.82 -31.00 22.29
CA GLN A 165 16.08 -30.97 21.03
C GLN A 165 15.09 -29.80 20.96
N PRO A 166 14.80 -29.27 19.77
CA PRO A 166 13.77 -28.25 19.58
C PRO A 166 12.36 -28.77 19.93
N LEU A 167 11.43 -27.86 20.21
CA LEU A 167 9.99 -28.18 20.29
C LEU A 167 9.36 -28.04 18.90
N VAL A 168 9.10 -29.18 18.26
CA VAL A 168 8.51 -29.28 16.92
C VAL A 168 7.48 -30.41 16.91
N THR A 169 6.51 -30.32 15.99
CA THR A 169 5.53 -31.39 15.71
C THR A 169 5.67 -31.82 14.26
N ALA A 170 5.01 -32.92 13.87
CA ALA A 170 5.01 -33.38 12.47
C ALA A 170 4.48 -32.30 11.49
N ASP A 171 3.57 -31.44 11.96
CA ASP A 171 2.95 -30.38 11.16
C ASP A 171 3.69 -29.04 11.21
N VAL A 172 4.51 -28.81 12.25
CA VAL A 172 5.13 -27.51 12.52
C VAL A 172 6.60 -27.71 12.87
N ASP A 173 7.43 -27.54 11.85
CA ASP A 173 8.88 -27.39 11.96
C ASP A 173 9.31 -26.08 11.31
N VAL A 174 9.36 -25.02 12.12
CA VAL A 174 9.88 -23.71 11.74
C VAL A 174 11.36 -23.56 12.13
N ARG A 175 12.05 -24.68 12.37
CA ARG A 175 13.45 -24.74 12.80
C ARG A 175 13.73 -23.79 13.98
N PRO A 176 13.06 -23.96 15.13
CA PRO A 176 13.30 -23.14 16.32
C PRO A 176 14.76 -23.26 16.77
N LYS A 177 15.38 -22.15 17.17
CA LYS A 177 16.75 -22.15 17.70
C LYS A 177 16.80 -22.51 19.18
N THR A 178 15.75 -22.17 19.93
CA THR A 178 15.61 -22.58 21.34
C THR A 178 15.41 -24.09 21.43
N ILE A 179 16.15 -24.74 22.33
CA ILE A 179 16.23 -26.20 22.47
C ILE A 179 16.03 -26.62 23.93
N TYR A 180 15.52 -27.83 24.13
CA TYR A 180 15.11 -28.35 25.42
C TYR A 180 15.72 -29.73 25.71
N ALA A 181 16.30 -29.91 26.90
CA ALA A 181 16.69 -31.21 27.47
C ALA A 181 15.61 -31.72 28.44
N GLY A 182 15.69 -32.99 28.83
CA GLY A 182 14.68 -33.66 29.66
C GLY A 182 13.57 -34.30 28.82
N ARG A 183 13.87 -35.46 28.20
CA ARG A 183 13.01 -36.10 27.19
C ARG A 183 11.56 -36.29 27.66
N ALA A 184 11.36 -36.83 28.86
CA ALA A 184 10.03 -37.10 29.40
C ALA A 184 9.20 -35.82 29.57
N HIS A 185 9.78 -34.75 30.12
CA HIS A 185 9.10 -33.47 30.25
C HIS A 185 8.81 -32.84 28.88
N ARG A 186 9.75 -32.93 27.93
CA ARG A 186 9.57 -32.43 26.57
C ARG A 186 8.39 -33.11 25.87
N GLU A 187 8.27 -34.43 25.96
CA GLU A 187 7.17 -35.20 25.38
C GLU A 187 5.82 -34.81 25.99
N ARG A 188 5.75 -34.65 27.31
CA ARG A 188 4.56 -34.16 28.02
C ARG A 188 4.15 -32.76 27.56
N ILE A 189 5.11 -31.85 27.40
CA ILE A 189 4.88 -30.49 26.92
C ILE A 189 4.32 -30.49 25.49
N LEU A 190 4.89 -31.31 24.60
CA LEU A 190 4.37 -31.47 23.23
C LEU A 190 2.96 -32.07 23.23
N ALA A 191 2.70 -33.07 24.05
CA ALA A 191 1.38 -33.68 24.21
C ALA A 191 0.33 -32.69 24.75
N ALA A 192 0.74 -31.71 25.56
CA ALA A 192 -0.11 -30.62 26.03
C ALA A 192 -0.45 -29.57 24.95
N GLY A 193 0.04 -29.73 23.70
CA GLY A 193 -0.34 -28.88 22.58
C GLY A 193 0.28 -27.48 22.60
N VAL A 194 1.44 -27.29 23.24
CA VAL A 194 2.11 -25.97 23.28
C VAL A 194 2.53 -25.47 21.90
N VAL A 195 2.78 -26.36 20.96
CA VAL A 195 3.08 -26.02 19.55
C VAL A 195 1.77 -26.05 18.79
N LYS A 196 1.26 -24.86 18.47
CA LYS A 196 0.01 -24.69 17.74
C LYS A 196 0.27 -24.79 16.24
N ARG A 197 -0.60 -25.50 15.53
CA ARG A 197 -0.67 -25.38 14.07
C ARG A 197 -0.98 -23.91 13.75
N TYR A 198 -0.15 -23.28 12.94
CA TYR A 198 -0.41 -21.94 12.44
C TYR A 198 -0.83 -22.08 10.98
N GLU A 199 -1.96 -21.48 10.61
CA GLU A 199 -2.24 -21.27 9.20
C GLU A 199 -1.41 -20.09 8.74
N ARG A 200 -0.50 -20.32 7.78
CA ARG A 200 0.05 -19.23 6.97
C ARG A 200 -1.15 -18.45 6.44
N SER A 201 -1.30 -17.17 6.82
CA SER A 201 -2.48 -16.38 6.44
C SER A 201 -2.77 -16.56 4.95
N SER A 202 -4.03 -16.81 4.57
CA SER A 202 -4.43 -17.01 3.16
C SER A 202 -3.95 -15.85 2.25
N LEU A 203 -3.82 -14.66 2.84
CA LEU A 203 -3.13 -13.49 2.30
C LEU A 203 -1.72 -13.82 1.78
N THR A 204 -0.86 -14.48 2.57
CA THR A 204 0.49 -14.88 2.10
C THR A 204 0.50 -15.96 1.03
N ARG A 205 -0.56 -16.78 0.96
CA ARG A 205 -0.76 -17.71 -0.16
C ARG A 205 -1.13 -16.97 -1.45
N THR A 206 -1.91 -15.88 -1.38
CA THR A 206 -2.12 -14.95 -2.51
C THR A 206 -0.89 -14.10 -2.84
N TRP A 207 0.00 -13.84 -1.88
CA TRP A 207 1.26 -13.11 -2.10
C TRP A 207 2.27 -13.85 -2.99
N GLN A 208 2.42 -15.18 -2.86
CA GLN A 208 3.29 -15.95 -3.78
C GLN A 208 2.78 -15.95 -5.23
N VAL A 209 1.49 -15.73 -5.45
CA VAL A 209 0.87 -15.56 -6.78
C VAL A 209 0.93 -14.11 -7.27
N SER A 210 1.19 -13.14 -6.37
CA SER A 210 1.22 -11.70 -6.65
C SER A 210 2.64 -11.13 -6.87
N LEU A 211 3.69 -11.82 -6.40
CA LEU A 211 5.09 -11.52 -6.73
C LEU A 211 5.39 -11.52 -8.26
N PRO A 212 4.82 -12.44 -9.07
CA PRO A 212 4.91 -12.30 -10.52
C PRO A 212 4.16 -11.06 -11.03
N PHE A 213 3.01 -10.70 -10.45
CA PHE A 213 2.22 -9.55 -10.88
C PHE A 213 2.97 -8.21 -10.67
N ALA A 214 3.59 -7.99 -9.51
CA ALA A 214 4.40 -6.79 -9.26
C ALA A 214 5.69 -6.75 -10.09
N ARG A 215 6.34 -7.91 -10.31
CA ARG A 215 7.53 -8.04 -11.19
C ARG A 215 7.23 -7.91 -12.68
N ILE A 216 5.97 -8.10 -13.10
CA ILE A 216 5.53 -7.92 -14.49
C ILE A 216 5.01 -6.49 -14.70
N VAL A 217 4.17 -5.99 -13.79
CA VAL A 217 3.50 -4.69 -13.93
C VAL A 217 4.45 -3.51 -13.73
N VAL A 218 5.37 -3.55 -12.75
CA VAL A 218 6.26 -2.40 -12.47
C VAL A 218 7.30 -2.19 -13.59
N PRO A 219 8.02 -3.22 -14.09
CA PRO A 219 8.87 -3.06 -15.27
C PRO A 219 8.06 -2.85 -16.55
N GLY A 220 6.87 -3.46 -16.66
CA GLY A 220 5.95 -3.27 -17.78
C GLY A 220 5.45 -1.83 -17.91
N LEU A 221 5.19 -1.14 -16.80
CA LEU A 221 4.82 0.29 -16.76
C LEU A 221 6.01 1.19 -17.14
N GLY A 222 7.23 0.84 -16.71
CA GLY A 222 8.45 1.51 -17.16
C GLY A 222 8.69 1.36 -18.66
N LEU A 223 8.52 0.14 -19.19
CA LEU A 223 8.61 -0.16 -20.63
C LEU A 223 7.49 0.51 -21.44
N MET A 224 6.26 0.59 -20.91
CA MET A 224 5.15 1.32 -21.55
C MET A 224 5.39 2.84 -21.56
N ALA A 225 5.96 3.42 -20.50
CA ALA A 225 6.33 4.83 -20.47
C ALA A 225 7.49 5.15 -21.41
N ILE A 226 8.50 4.27 -21.50
CA ILE A 226 9.62 4.39 -22.45
C ILE A 226 9.15 4.19 -23.89
N ALA A 227 8.29 3.19 -24.15
CA ALA A 227 7.71 2.95 -25.47
C ALA A 227 6.77 4.08 -25.89
N GLY A 228 5.97 4.61 -24.96
CA GLY A 228 5.16 5.80 -25.16
C GLY A 228 6.01 7.02 -25.48
N GLY A 229 7.09 7.25 -24.73
CA GLY A 229 8.06 8.32 -25.00
C GLY A 229 8.76 8.16 -26.35
N ALA A 230 9.14 6.94 -26.74
CA ALA A 230 9.78 6.64 -28.02
C ALA A 230 8.80 6.83 -29.20
N LEU A 231 7.54 6.41 -29.06
CA LEU A 231 6.48 6.61 -30.06
C LEU A 231 6.15 8.10 -30.23
N VAL A 232 6.11 8.87 -29.13
CA VAL A 232 5.95 10.34 -29.17
C VAL A 232 7.12 10.99 -29.90
N ASN A 233 8.35 10.53 -29.67
CA ASN A 233 9.54 11.07 -30.31
C ASN A 233 9.57 10.73 -31.83
N LEU A 234 9.14 9.53 -32.21
CA LEU A 234 8.99 9.12 -33.62
C LEU A 234 7.88 9.89 -34.33
N LYS A 235 6.75 10.13 -33.66
CA LYS A 235 5.64 10.95 -34.16
C LYS A 235 6.08 12.42 -34.33
N ALA A 236 6.75 13.01 -33.35
CA ALA A 236 7.27 14.37 -33.41
C ALA A 236 8.30 14.55 -34.55
N ARG A 237 9.13 13.52 -34.82
CA ARG A 237 10.08 13.51 -35.93
C ARG A 237 9.36 13.41 -37.29
N SER A 238 8.33 12.56 -37.39
CA SER A 238 7.49 12.42 -38.58
C SER A 238 6.72 13.70 -38.92
N ASP A 239 6.13 14.35 -37.90
CA ASP A 239 5.38 15.59 -38.08
C ASP A 239 6.30 16.77 -38.45
N ARG A 240 7.56 16.78 -37.99
CA ARG A 240 8.58 17.76 -38.41
C ARG A 240 8.94 17.61 -39.88
N VAL A 241 9.19 16.38 -40.34
CA VAL A 241 9.49 16.07 -41.76
C VAL A 241 8.30 16.43 -42.67
N LYS A 242 7.05 16.24 -42.20
CA LYS A 242 5.86 16.67 -42.95
C LYS A 242 5.73 18.18 -43.05
N ARG A 243 6.04 18.93 -41.99
CA ARG A 243 6.03 20.41 -42.01
C ARG A 243 7.10 20.95 -42.94
N GLU A 244 8.32 20.41 -42.88
CA GLU A 244 9.42 20.78 -43.78
C GLU A 244 9.07 20.45 -45.25
N GLY A 245 8.37 19.33 -45.50
CA GLY A 245 7.87 18.96 -46.82
C GLY A 245 6.70 19.82 -47.32
N GLN A 246 5.85 20.32 -46.43
CA GLN A 246 4.74 21.23 -46.77
C GLN A 246 5.22 22.67 -47.00
N GLU A 247 6.22 23.14 -46.23
CA GLU A 247 6.87 24.43 -46.46
C GLU A 247 7.68 24.43 -47.78
N ALA A 248 8.27 23.30 -48.16
CA ALA A 248 8.89 23.14 -49.48
C ALA A 248 7.88 23.08 -50.64
N ALA A 249 6.62 22.73 -50.38
CA ALA A 249 5.55 22.66 -51.37
C ALA A 249 4.70 23.96 -51.45
N ALA A 250 4.84 24.87 -50.50
CA ALA A 250 4.05 26.11 -50.39
C ALA A 250 4.47 27.25 -51.33
N THR A 251 5.27 26.99 -52.37
CA THR A 251 5.65 27.96 -53.41
C THR A 251 4.61 28.10 -54.55
N GLN A 252 3.34 27.75 -54.32
CA GLN A 252 2.26 28.00 -55.28
C GLN A 252 1.13 28.84 -54.65
N PRO A 253 0.58 29.84 -55.38
CA PRO A 253 -0.45 30.71 -54.85
C PRO A 253 -1.79 29.96 -54.68
N PRO A 254 -2.58 30.28 -53.63
CA PRO A 254 -3.82 29.58 -53.34
C PRO A 254 -4.93 29.91 -54.35
N THR A 255 -5.66 28.89 -54.80
CA THR A 255 -6.94 29.02 -55.49
C THR A 255 -8.05 29.39 -54.50
N PRO A 256 -9.05 30.21 -54.88
CA PRO A 256 -10.07 30.68 -53.96
C PRO A 256 -11.11 29.59 -53.67
N GLU A 257 -11.28 29.25 -52.38
CA GLU A 257 -12.44 28.50 -51.89
C GLU A 257 -13.68 29.41 -51.72
N PRO A 258 -14.90 28.87 -51.89
CA PRO A 258 -16.12 29.65 -51.88
C PRO A 258 -16.47 30.13 -50.46
N ALA A 259 -16.82 31.41 -50.37
CA ALA A 259 -17.28 32.06 -49.17
C ALA A 259 -18.61 31.47 -48.68
N LEU A 260 -18.63 30.95 -47.46
CA LEU A 260 -19.85 30.72 -46.67
C LEU A 260 -19.52 30.75 -45.18
N GLU A 261 -19.70 31.93 -44.59
CA GLU A 261 -20.45 32.23 -43.36
C GLU A 261 -19.99 33.59 -42.82
N THR A 262 -20.95 34.51 -42.70
CA THR A 262 -20.74 35.93 -42.42
C THR A 262 -20.30 36.20 -40.97
N PRO A 263 -19.65 37.36 -40.68
CA PRO A 263 -19.15 37.71 -39.35
C PRO A 263 -20.23 37.94 -38.26
N LEU A 264 -21.50 37.70 -38.55
CA LEU A 264 -22.63 37.99 -37.68
C LEU A 264 -22.93 36.91 -36.62
N GLN A 265 -22.39 35.69 -36.76
CA GLN A 265 -22.55 34.64 -35.75
C GLN A 265 -21.53 34.71 -34.59
N ALA A 266 -20.49 35.52 -34.70
CA ALA A 266 -19.49 35.69 -33.64
C ALA A 266 -20.01 36.47 -32.42
N LYS A 267 -21.12 37.22 -32.57
CA LYS A 267 -21.64 38.10 -31.51
C LYS A 267 -22.68 37.47 -30.58
N ALA A 268 -23.26 36.32 -30.93
CA ALA A 268 -24.33 35.68 -30.14
C ALA A 268 -23.80 34.76 -29.01
N CYS A 269 -22.55 34.29 -29.09
CA CYS A 269 -21.97 33.40 -28.08
C CYS A 269 -21.11 34.11 -27.03
N GLY A 270 -21.40 35.36 -26.63
CA GLY A 270 -20.64 36.05 -25.56
C GLY A 270 -19.10 35.95 -25.70
N ALA A 271 -18.62 35.86 -26.93
CA ALA A 271 -17.24 35.51 -27.25
C ALA A 271 -16.48 36.79 -27.56
N GLY A 272 -15.96 37.42 -26.50
CA GLY A 272 -14.97 38.48 -26.66
C GLY A 272 -13.64 37.96 -27.24
N ASP A 273 -13.25 36.71 -26.94
CA ASP A 273 -11.81 36.35 -26.99
C ASP A 273 -11.50 34.92 -27.50
N GLY A 274 -12.32 34.29 -28.34
CA GLY A 274 -11.99 32.96 -28.94
C GLY A 274 -11.89 31.77 -27.96
N GLU A 275 -12.17 31.95 -26.67
CA GLU A 275 -12.13 30.91 -25.64
C GLU A 275 -13.55 30.49 -25.16
N LEU A 276 -13.75 29.19 -24.93
CA LEU A 276 -14.95 28.59 -24.32
C LEU A 276 -14.74 28.29 -22.83
N PHE A 277 -15.82 28.36 -22.05
CA PHE A 277 -15.79 27.95 -20.64
C PHE A 277 -15.94 26.42 -20.51
N ARG A 278 -14.89 25.75 -20.01
CA ARG A 278 -14.84 24.28 -19.88
C ARG A 278 -15.03 23.78 -18.44
N HIS A 279 -14.42 24.45 -17.46
CA HIS A 279 -14.37 23.98 -16.07
C HIS A 279 -14.80 25.04 -15.04
N ARG A 280 -15.85 24.71 -14.27
CA ARG A 280 -16.35 25.53 -13.14
C ARG A 280 -15.31 25.64 -12.02
N GLY A 281 -15.37 26.74 -11.25
CA GLY A 281 -14.47 26.99 -10.12
C GLY A 281 -14.42 25.86 -9.09
N GLY A 282 -15.59 25.33 -8.68
CA GLY A 282 -15.66 24.21 -7.73
C GLY A 282 -14.98 22.93 -8.24
N VAL A 283 -15.08 22.63 -9.53
CA VAL A 283 -14.40 21.47 -10.15
C VAL A 283 -12.89 21.67 -10.19
N ARG A 284 -12.43 22.88 -10.50
CA ARG A 284 -11.00 23.22 -10.48
C ARG A 284 -10.43 23.12 -9.06
N PHE A 285 -11.12 23.66 -8.07
CA PHE A 285 -10.73 23.54 -6.67
C PHE A 285 -10.64 22.07 -6.24
N LEU A 286 -11.68 21.28 -6.50
CA LEU A 286 -11.70 19.85 -6.16
C LEU A 286 -10.52 19.11 -6.80
N HIS A 287 -10.22 19.38 -8.07
CA HIS A 287 -9.09 18.78 -8.77
C HIS A 287 -7.74 19.11 -8.10
N TRP A 288 -7.45 20.40 -7.86
CA TRP A 288 -6.15 20.81 -7.31
C TRP A 288 -5.99 20.43 -5.83
N PHE A 289 -7.07 20.51 -5.04
CA PHE A 289 -7.10 19.98 -3.68
C PHE A 289 -6.80 18.48 -3.67
N ASN A 290 -7.42 17.71 -4.58
CA ASN A 290 -7.17 16.29 -4.70
C ASN A 290 -5.72 16.01 -5.12
N ALA A 291 -5.20 16.71 -6.14
CA ALA A 291 -3.82 16.55 -6.61
C ALA A 291 -2.79 16.80 -5.49
N LEU A 292 -2.94 17.88 -4.73
CA LEU A 292 -2.05 18.19 -3.60
C LEU A 292 -2.18 17.17 -2.46
N SER A 293 -3.41 16.76 -2.15
CA SER A 293 -3.65 15.74 -1.13
C SER A 293 -3.05 14.40 -1.50
N TRP A 294 -3.15 13.99 -2.76
CA TRP A 294 -2.51 12.77 -3.26
C TRP A 294 -0.99 12.81 -3.16
N LEU A 295 -0.35 13.95 -3.47
CA LEU A 295 1.11 14.09 -3.27
C LEU A 295 1.51 13.82 -1.82
N LEU A 296 0.77 14.40 -0.86
CA LEU A 296 1.04 14.21 0.57
C LEU A 296 0.72 12.79 1.05
N LEU A 297 -0.44 12.24 0.68
CA LEU A 297 -0.89 10.91 1.11
C LEU A 297 -0.04 9.80 0.50
N VAL A 298 0.40 9.95 -0.75
CA VAL A 298 1.29 8.98 -1.38
C VAL A 298 2.68 9.04 -0.76
N ALA A 299 3.21 10.23 -0.50
CA ALA A 299 4.51 10.37 0.16
C ALA A 299 4.50 9.73 1.55
N THR A 300 3.50 10.05 2.36
CA THR A 300 3.35 9.51 3.73
C THR A 300 3.00 8.02 3.73
N GLY A 301 2.10 7.57 2.84
CA GLY A 301 1.76 6.16 2.66
C GLY A 301 2.97 5.33 2.22
N THR A 302 3.80 5.85 1.31
CA THR A 302 5.05 5.20 0.89
C THR A 302 6.04 5.11 2.05
N ALA A 303 6.14 6.15 2.88
CA ALA A 303 6.99 6.14 4.07
C ALA A 303 6.52 5.11 5.12
N LEU A 304 5.22 4.78 5.17
CA LEU A 304 4.67 3.72 6.00
C LEU A 304 4.88 2.29 5.43
N MET A 305 5.27 2.17 4.16
CA MET A 305 5.53 0.90 3.49
C MET A 305 7.01 0.51 3.61
N SER A 306 7.42 0.01 4.79
CA SER A 306 8.82 -0.33 5.13
C SER A 306 9.22 -1.78 4.88
N ALA A 307 8.30 -2.64 4.39
CA ALA A 307 8.65 -4.02 4.02
C ALA A 307 9.58 -4.04 2.80
N ALA A 308 10.68 -4.79 2.87
CA ALA A 308 11.69 -4.90 1.81
C ALA A 308 11.11 -5.31 0.43
N SER A 309 9.96 -6.02 0.42
CA SER A 309 9.24 -6.43 -0.78
C SER A 309 8.54 -5.28 -1.52
N PHE A 310 8.40 -4.12 -0.90
CA PHE A 310 7.62 -2.97 -1.36
C PHE A 310 8.39 -1.65 -1.41
N ALA A 311 9.59 -1.64 -0.83
CA ALA A 311 10.37 -0.44 -0.70
C ALA A 311 11.08 -0.13 -2.03
N LEU A 312 10.41 0.63 -2.91
CA LEU A 312 11.01 1.22 -4.11
C LEU A 312 12.33 1.97 -3.80
N PHE A 313 12.48 2.43 -2.54
CA PHE A 313 13.64 3.16 -2.01
C PHE A 313 14.33 2.49 -0.81
N GLY A 314 14.06 1.20 -0.54
CA GLY A 314 14.54 0.53 0.68
C GLY A 314 14.03 1.18 1.98
N THR A 315 14.71 0.94 3.10
CA THR A 315 14.35 1.52 4.41
C THR A 315 14.77 2.97 4.58
N ARG A 316 15.48 3.56 3.60
CA ARG A 316 16.02 4.93 3.69
C ARG A 316 14.93 5.99 3.65
N PHE A 317 13.99 5.88 2.72
CA PHE A 317 12.90 6.84 2.59
C PHE A 317 11.95 6.84 3.80
N PRO A 318 11.48 5.67 4.31
CA PRO A 318 10.75 5.59 5.57
C PRO A 318 11.48 6.24 6.75
N ARG A 319 12.78 5.95 6.95
CA ARG A 319 13.57 6.49 8.06
C ARG A 319 13.78 8.01 7.95
N TRP A 320 14.06 8.50 6.75
CA TRP A 320 14.21 9.93 6.50
C TRP A 320 12.91 10.68 6.78
N PHE A 321 11.79 10.19 6.25
CA PHE A 321 10.49 10.84 6.43
C PHE A 321 10.02 10.76 7.89
N ALA A 322 10.17 9.61 8.55
CA ALA A 322 9.91 9.47 9.98
C ALA A 322 10.78 10.45 10.80
N GLY A 323 12.06 10.62 10.45
CA GLY A 323 12.93 11.61 11.08
C GLY A 323 12.43 13.06 10.94
N LEU A 324 11.84 13.43 9.79
CA LEU A 324 11.28 14.76 9.58
C LEU A 324 10.05 15.06 10.45
N VAL A 325 9.21 14.05 10.70
CA VAL A 325 7.95 14.23 11.44
C VAL A 325 8.04 13.78 12.90
N GLY A 326 9.23 13.41 13.38
CA GLY A 326 9.46 13.04 14.78
C GLY A 326 9.12 11.58 15.13
N GLY A 327 9.10 10.69 14.15
CA GLY A 327 8.90 9.25 14.30
C GLY A 327 7.75 8.70 13.46
N THR A 328 7.54 7.39 13.52
CA THR A 328 6.48 6.72 12.76
C THR A 328 5.10 6.97 13.34
N GLU A 329 4.96 7.11 14.66
CA GLU A 329 3.66 7.42 15.26
C GLU A 329 3.11 8.78 14.78
N PRO A 330 3.86 9.89 14.82
CA PRO A 330 3.45 11.14 14.19
C PRO A 330 3.17 11.02 12.69
N LEU A 331 3.94 10.20 11.96
CA LEU A 331 3.72 9.93 10.54
C LEU A 331 2.36 9.26 10.27
N ILE A 332 2.02 8.23 11.04
CA ILE A 332 0.72 7.55 10.95
C ILE A 332 -0.40 8.54 11.27
N ARG A 333 -0.26 9.30 12.36
CA ARG A 333 -1.26 10.30 12.76
C ARG A 333 -1.48 11.33 11.65
N PHE A 334 -0.42 11.86 11.06
CA PHE A 334 -0.52 12.80 9.95
C PHE A 334 -1.24 12.17 8.75
N HIS A 335 -0.85 10.96 8.34
CA HIS A 335 -1.46 10.28 7.20
C HIS A 335 -2.97 10.06 7.41
N VAL A 336 -3.36 9.58 8.60
CA VAL A 336 -4.76 9.35 8.96
C VAL A 336 -5.54 10.66 9.01
N VAL A 337 -5.03 11.68 9.72
CA VAL A 337 -5.71 12.97 9.85
C VAL A 337 -5.90 13.62 8.48
N TRP A 338 -4.86 13.66 7.65
CA TRP A 338 -4.96 14.23 6.31
C TRP A 338 -5.88 13.41 5.41
N GLY A 339 -5.90 12.08 5.54
CA GLY A 339 -6.83 11.20 4.84
C GLY A 339 -8.30 11.47 5.23
N LEU A 340 -8.57 11.72 6.51
CA LEU A 340 -9.90 12.10 7.00
C LEU A 340 -10.31 13.51 6.53
N VAL A 341 -9.38 14.48 6.55
CA VAL A 341 -9.62 15.83 5.99
C VAL A 341 -9.93 15.73 4.49
N TRP A 342 -9.15 14.95 3.76
CA TRP A 342 -9.37 14.71 2.33
C TRP A 342 -10.75 14.09 2.07
N ALA A 343 -11.13 13.02 2.78
CA ALA A 343 -12.44 12.41 2.65
C ALA A 343 -13.58 13.38 3.05
N GLY A 344 -13.39 14.12 4.15
CA GLY A 344 -14.33 15.11 4.67
C GLY A 344 -14.53 16.33 3.79
N ILE A 345 -13.60 16.63 2.87
CA ILE A 345 -13.76 17.70 1.87
C ILE A 345 -14.27 17.13 0.55
N VAL A 346 -13.69 16.04 0.05
CA VAL A 346 -14.04 15.46 -1.25
C VAL A 346 -15.48 14.96 -1.27
N VAL A 347 -15.93 14.24 -0.24
CA VAL A 347 -17.27 13.63 -0.24
C VAL A 347 -18.36 14.71 -0.21
N PRO A 348 -18.38 15.68 0.73
CA PRO A 348 -19.41 16.71 0.72
C PRO A 348 -19.32 17.59 -0.52
N LEU A 349 -18.12 17.99 -0.95
CA LEU A 349 -17.98 18.82 -2.15
C LEU A 349 -18.52 18.10 -3.38
N PHE A 350 -18.23 16.81 -3.55
CA PHE A 350 -18.75 15.99 -4.65
C PHE A 350 -20.28 15.88 -4.61
N LEU A 351 -20.87 15.70 -3.43
CA LEU A 351 -22.33 15.64 -3.25
C LEU A 351 -23.02 17.00 -3.51
N LEU A 352 -22.34 18.10 -3.21
CA LEU A 352 -22.87 19.47 -3.31
C LEU A 352 -22.52 20.17 -4.64
N LEU A 353 -21.76 19.54 -5.55
CA LEU A 353 -21.54 20.09 -6.89
C LEU A 353 -22.88 20.34 -7.60
N LYS A 354 -23.01 21.48 -8.28
CA LYS A 354 -24.24 21.85 -9.02
C LYS A 354 -24.59 20.78 -10.07
N GLY A 355 -25.67 20.02 -9.83
CA GLY A 355 -26.11 18.86 -10.62
C GLY A 355 -25.91 17.50 -9.92
N GLY A 356 -25.21 17.48 -8.79
CA GLY A 356 -24.96 16.31 -7.95
C GLY A 356 -24.13 15.20 -8.63
N PRO A 357 -24.02 14.03 -7.98
CA PRO A 357 -23.34 12.85 -8.53
C PRO A 357 -23.90 12.39 -9.88
N ARG A 358 -25.21 12.58 -10.10
CA ARG A 358 -25.89 12.19 -11.35
C ARG A 358 -25.31 12.92 -12.55
N HIS A 359 -25.11 14.24 -12.43
CA HIS A 359 -24.53 15.03 -13.51
C HIS A 359 -23.09 14.60 -13.85
N VAL A 360 -22.27 14.27 -12.84
CA VAL A 360 -20.92 13.76 -13.08
C VAL A 360 -20.97 12.42 -13.81
N LEU A 361 -21.83 11.50 -13.38
CA LEU A 361 -22.01 10.19 -14.01
C LEU A 361 -22.50 10.30 -15.46
N GLU A 362 -23.34 11.30 -15.75
CA GLU A 362 -23.76 11.61 -17.13
C GLU A 362 -22.60 12.13 -17.98
N GLU A 363 -21.75 13.03 -17.46
CA GLU A 363 -20.57 13.54 -18.20
C GLU A 363 -19.54 12.44 -18.52
N VAL A 364 -19.41 11.42 -17.65
CA VAL A 364 -18.46 10.31 -17.84
C VAL A 364 -19.09 9.04 -18.44
N ARG A 365 -20.36 9.12 -18.87
CA ARG A 365 -21.06 7.97 -19.45
C ARG A 365 -20.34 7.48 -20.72
N ILE A 366 -20.09 6.17 -20.75
CA ILE A 366 -19.51 5.49 -21.91
C ILE A 366 -20.59 5.29 -22.98
N THR A 367 -20.30 5.79 -24.18
CA THR A 367 -21.15 5.70 -25.38
C THR A 367 -20.58 4.70 -26.39
N LYS A 368 -21.34 4.37 -27.44
CA LYS A 368 -20.86 3.49 -28.52
C LYS A 368 -19.60 4.05 -29.21
N ASP A 369 -19.54 5.36 -29.39
CA ASP A 369 -18.38 6.02 -30.01
C ASP A 369 -17.14 6.00 -29.09
N ASP A 370 -17.33 5.97 -27.77
CA ASP A 370 -16.23 5.77 -26.83
C ASP A 370 -15.66 4.35 -26.95
N LEU A 371 -16.52 3.33 -27.06
CA LEU A 371 -16.09 1.94 -27.28
C LEU A 371 -15.35 1.79 -28.61
N LEU A 372 -15.85 2.43 -29.67
CA LEU A 372 -15.16 2.46 -30.95
C LEU A 372 -13.79 3.11 -30.78
N TRP A 373 -13.70 4.28 -30.13
CA TRP A 373 -12.45 4.99 -29.89
C TRP A 373 -11.39 4.12 -29.21
N LEU A 374 -11.78 3.31 -28.22
CA LEU A 374 -10.87 2.42 -27.49
C LEU A 374 -10.26 1.33 -28.37
N THR A 375 -10.94 0.96 -29.46
CA THR A 375 -10.39 0.02 -30.45
C THR A 375 -9.57 0.73 -31.52
N VAL A 376 -10.02 1.90 -31.99
CA VAL A 376 -9.39 2.63 -33.09
C VAL A 376 -8.08 3.27 -32.67
N LYS A 377 -8.07 3.98 -31.53
CA LYS A 377 -6.94 4.80 -31.10
C LYS A 377 -5.66 3.97 -30.88
N PRO A 378 -5.68 2.82 -30.19
CA PRO A 378 -4.48 1.98 -30.06
C PRO A 378 -3.97 1.46 -31.40
N LEU A 379 -4.87 1.01 -32.28
CA LEU A 379 -4.50 0.52 -33.62
C LEU A 379 -3.92 1.64 -34.50
N ALA A 380 -4.46 2.86 -34.38
CA ALA A 380 -3.93 4.04 -35.06
C ALA A 380 -2.55 4.45 -34.52
N MET A 381 -2.34 4.39 -33.21
CA MET A 381 -1.04 4.62 -32.58
C MET A 381 -0.01 3.56 -32.97
N ALA A 382 -0.43 2.30 -33.14
CA ALA A 382 0.40 1.22 -33.65
C ALA A 382 0.64 1.24 -35.17
N GLY A 383 0.05 2.21 -35.89
CA GLY A 383 0.16 2.32 -37.35
C GLY A 383 -0.64 1.27 -38.14
N LEU A 384 -1.42 0.43 -37.46
CA LEU A 384 -2.17 -0.69 -38.03
C LEU A 384 -3.50 -0.27 -38.67
N ARG A 385 -3.98 0.96 -38.41
CA ARG A 385 -5.27 1.43 -38.93
C ARG A 385 -5.26 2.95 -39.13
N ARG A 386 -5.69 3.42 -40.32
CA ARG A 386 -5.67 4.86 -40.71
C ARG A 386 -7.04 5.52 -40.75
N GLN A 387 -8.04 4.94 -40.09
CA GLN A 387 -9.37 5.53 -40.04
C GLN A 387 -9.41 6.74 -39.08
N PRO A 388 -10.23 7.77 -39.38
CA PRO A 388 -10.39 8.92 -38.48
C PRO A 388 -10.95 8.47 -37.12
N LEU A 389 -10.56 9.19 -36.07
CA LEU A 389 -11.07 8.90 -34.72
C LEU A 389 -12.56 9.25 -34.66
N PRO A 390 -13.37 8.44 -33.95
CA PRO A 390 -14.78 8.74 -33.79
C PRO A 390 -14.97 10.05 -32.98
N PRO A 391 -16.03 10.82 -33.25
CA PRO A 391 -16.24 12.12 -32.64
C PRO A 391 -16.39 12.00 -31.12
N GLN A 392 -15.62 12.82 -30.40
CA GLN A 392 -15.53 12.78 -28.93
C GLN A 392 -16.42 13.85 -28.28
N ASP A 393 -16.76 13.56 -27.02
CA ASP A 393 -17.49 14.46 -26.14
C ASP A 393 -16.52 15.40 -25.38
N LYS A 394 -17.01 16.11 -24.36
CA LYS A 394 -16.25 16.99 -23.45
C LYS A 394 -15.05 16.27 -22.86
N TYR A 395 -15.15 14.96 -22.67
CA TYR A 395 -14.05 14.08 -22.33
C TYR A 395 -13.96 12.96 -23.35
N ASN A 396 -12.74 12.54 -23.67
CA ASN A 396 -12.51 11.37 -24.51
C ASN A 396 -12.71 10.05 -23.74
N ALA A 397 -12.81 8.94 -24.44
CA ALA A 397 -13.06 7.62 -23.83
C ALA A 397 -12.04 7.24 -22.74
N GLY A 398 -10.76 7.55 -22.94
CA GLY A 398 -9.70 7.29 -21.95
C GLY A 398 -9.88 8.11 -20.67
N GLN A 399 -10.20 9.40 -20.80
CA GLN A 399 -10.50 10.30 -19.68
C GLN A 399 -11.74 9.83 -18.90
N LYS A 400 -12.79 9.36 -19.58
CA LYS A 400 -14.00 8.82 -18.95
C LYS A 400 -13.72 7.56 -18.15
N ILE A 401 -12.99 6.60 -18.72
CA ILE A 401 -12.59 5.36 -18.02
C ILE A 401 -11.78 5.70 -16.78
N PHE A 402 -10.79 6.58 -16.91
CA PHE A 402 -9.96 6.97 -15.78
C PHE A 402 -10.79 7.66 -14.69
N ALA A 403 -11.71 8.55 -15.06
CA ALA A 403 -12.61 9.20 -14.10
C ALA A 403 -13.50 8.18 -13.37
N LEU A 404 -14.11 7.23 -14.09
CA LEU A 404 -14.95 6.19 -13.49
C LEU A 404 -14.15 5.29 -12.54
N PHE A 405 -12.94 4.93 -12.97
CA PHE A 405 -12.01 4.16 -12.16
C PHE A 405 -11.60 4.90 -10.87
N VAL A 406 -11.26 6.19 -10.97
CA VAL A 406 -10.92 7.03 -9.81
C VAL A 406 -12.11 7.17 -8.86
N LEU A 407 -13.35 7.27 -9.35
CA LEU A 407 -14.54 7.30 -8.50
C LEU A 407 -14.68 6.03 -7.66
N VAL A 408 -14.59 4.85 -8.29
CA VAL A 408 -14.67 3.56 -7.58
C VAL A 408 -13.52 3.43 -6.59
N ALA A 409 -12.29 3.69 -7.02
CA ALA A 409 -11.12 3.57 -6.17
C ALA A 409 -11.16 4.55 -4.98
N THR A 410 -11.66 5.76 -5.17
CA THR A 410 -11.84 6.75 -4.09
C THR A 410 -12.78 6.21 -3.02
N THR A 411 -13.93 5.67 -3.39
CA THR A 411 -14.86 5.06 -2.42
C THR A 411 -14.22 3.87 -1.70
N THR A 412 -13.49 3.02 -2.42
CA THR A 412 -12.78 1.88 -1.82
C THR A 412 -11.67 2.32 -0.85
N ILE A 413 -10.89 3.34 -1.20
CA ILE A 413 -9.81 3.89 -0.36
C ILE A 413 -10.38 4.52 0.91
N ILE A 414 -11.45 5.32 0.80
CA ILE A 414 -12.12 5.91 1.96
C ILE A 414 -12.67 4.80 2.87
N GLY A 415 -13.43 3.84 2.31
CA GLY A 415 -14.03 2.76 3.10
C GLY A 415 -12.99 1.90 3.82
N SER A 416 -11.95 1.45 3.11
CA SER A 416 -10.85 0.69 3.70
C SER A 416 -10.05 1.51 4.72
N GLY A 417 -9.83 2.79 4.47
CA GLY A 417 -9.14 3.70 5.39
C GLY A 417 -9.91 3.92 6.70
N LEU A 418 -11.24 4.03 6.64
CA LEU A 418 -12.10 4.12 7.83
C LEU A 418 -12.05 2.83 8.66
N VAL A 419 -12.12 1.66 8.02
CA VAL A 419 -12.00 0.36 8.70
C VAL A 419 -10.65 0.23 9.42
N MET A 420 -9.56 0.63 8.75
CA MET A 420 -8.21 0.63 9.35
C MET A 420 -8.09 1.61 10.51
N THR A 421 -8.63 2.83 10.36
CA THR A 421 -8.51 3.90 11.36
C THR A 421 -9.28 3.54 12.63
N PHE A 422 -10.52 3.09 12.49
CA PHE A 422 -11.41 2.84 13.62
C PHE A 422 -11.45 1.36 14.06
N HIS A 423 -10.60 0.51 13.48
CA HIS A 423 -10.52 -0.93 13.78
C HIS A 423 -11.89 -1.62 13.73
N VAL A 424 -12.67 -1.31 12.68
CA VAL A 424 -14.05 -1.81 12.54
C VAL A 424 -14.03 -3.29 12.16
N GLY A 425 -14.49 -4.15 13.08
CA GLY A 425 -14.66 -5.59 12.86
C GLY A 425 -13.52 -6.45 13.43
N PRO A 426 -13.51 -7.77 13.12
CA PRO A 426 -12.48 -8.69 13.63
C PRO A 426 -11.09 -8.38 13.03
N PRO A 427 -9.99 -8.86 13.64
CA PRO A 427 -8.62 -8.61 13.14
C PRO A 427 -8.41 -8.96 11.66
N GLY A 428 -9.08 -10.01 11.17
CA GLY A 428 -9.05 -10.39 9.75
C GLY A 428 -9.67 -9.34 8.81
N ALA A 429 -10.70 -8.61 9.25
CA ALA A 429 -11.31 -7.53 8.48
C ALA A 429 -10.38 -6.33 8.36
N VAL A 430 -9.69 -5.96 9.45
CA VAL A 430 -8.67 -4.90 9.44
C VAL A 430 -7.51 -5.29 8.51
N ALA A 431 -7.04 -6.54 8.58
CA ALA A 431 -6.00 -7.04 7.68
C ALA A 431 -6.41 -7.00 6.20
N ALA A 432 -7.66 -7.38 5.89
CA ALA A 432 -8.21 -7.28 4.53
C ALA A 432 -8.32 -5.82 4.06
N ALA A 433 -8.75 -4.90 4.93
CA ALA A 433 -8.83 -3.48 4.62
C ALA A 433 -7.44 -2.89 4.29
N ILE A 434 -6.39 -3.27 5.03
CA ILE A 434 -5.00 -2.88 4.72
C ILE A 434 -4.61 -3.31 3.31
N LEU A 435 -4.94 -4.54 2.90
CA LEU A 435 -4.63 -5.01 1.56
C LEU A 435 -5.41 -4.23 0.49
N VAL A 436 -6.73 -4.12 0.66
CA VAL A 436 -7.61 -3.43 -0.28
C VAL A 436 -7.15 -1.98 -0.48
N HIS A 437 -6.85 -1.28 0.61
CA HIS A 437 -6.36 0.10 0.59
C HIS A 437 -5.08 0.23 -0.25
N LYS A 438 -4.09 -0.64 0.00
CA LYS A 438 -2.80 -0.65 -0.73
C LYS A 438 -2.99 -0.93 -2.22
N LEU A 439 -3.80 -1.92 -2.58
CA LEU A 439 -4.05 -2.29 -3.98
C LEU A 439 -4.80 -1.18 -4.72
N SER A 440 -5.80 -0.57 -4.10
CA SER A 440 -6.54 0.55 -4.69
C SER A 440 -5.63 1.74 -4.95
N ILE A 441 -4.75 2.10 -4.00
CA ILE A 441 -3.76 3.18 -4.19
C ILE A 441 -2.81 2.86 -5.34
N ALA A 442 -2.25 1.64 -5.38
CA ALA A 442 -1.30 1.25 -6.43
C ALA A 442 -1.92 1.36 -7.83
N LEU A 443 -3.18 0.95 -7.98
CA LEU A 443 -3.90 1.03 -9.25
C LEU A 443 -4.22 2.49 -9.63
N VAL A 444 -4.57 3.34 -8.66
CA VAL A 444 -4.75 4.79 -8.89
C VAL A 444 -3.45 5.47 -9.29
N LEU A 445 -2.32 5.13 -8.65
CA LEU A 445 -1.02 5.67 -9.02
C LEU A 445 -0.63 5.35 -10.46
N ALA A 446 -0.92 4.13 -10.93
CA ALA A 446 -0.67 3.76 -12.33
C ALA A 446 -1.49 4.63 -13.30
N GLY A 447 -2.76 4.88 -12.99
CA GLY A 447 -3.61 5.76 -13.80
C GLY A 447 -3.22 7.24 -13.70
N ILE A 448 -2.81 7.73 -12.51
CA ILE A 448 -2.31 9.09 -12.32
C ILE A 448 -1.05 9.33 -13.16
N ALA A 449 -0.13 8.37 -13.23
CA ALA A 449 1.06 8.49 -14.05
C ALA A 449 0.72 8.73 -15.53
N VAL A 450 -0.26 7.99 -16.07
CA VAL A 450 -0.78 8.20 -17.43
C VAL A 450 -1.46 9.56 -17.55
N HIS A 451 -2.33 9.91 -16.60
CA HIS A 451 -3.07 11.17 -16.59
C HIS A 451 -2.15 12.40 -16.60
N VAL A 452 -1.14 12.43 -15.71
CA VAL A 452 -0.16 13.51 -15.61
C VAL A 452 0.72 13.56 -16.86
N THR A 453 1.13 12.40 -17.39
CA THR A 453 1.93 12.36 -18.63
C THR A 453 1.14 12.92 -19.81
N MET A 454 -0.11 12.49 -19.99
CA MET A 454 -0.99 13.01 -21.03
C MET A 454 -1.19 14.52 -20.89
N ALA A 455 -1.42 15.03 -19.68
CA ALA A 455 -1.72 16.44 -19.46
C ALA A 455 -0.50 17.37 -19.53
N ALA A 456 0.64 16.96 -18.98
CA ALA A 456 1.81 17.82 -18.78
C ALA A 456 2.92 17.62 -19.83
N VAL A 457 3.02 16.41 -20.41
CA VAL A 457 4.12 16.06 -21.33
C VAL A 457 3.69 16.17 -22.78
N ILE A 458 2.48 15.72 -23.13
CA ILE A 458 2.00 15.74 -24.51
C ILE A 458 1.60 17.16 -24.90
N ALA A 459 2.34 17.73 -25.87
CA ALA A 459 2.16 19.12 -26.29
C ALA A 459 0.75 19.42 -26.82
N GLU A 460 0.11 18.45 -27.49
CA GLU A 460 -1.24 18.55 -28.03
C GLU A 460 -2.29 18.79 -26.94
N GLU A 461 -2.06 18.30 -25.71
CA GLU A 461 -3.01 18.38 -24.59
C GLU A 461 -2.77 19.61 -23.68
N ARG A 462 -1.74 20.43 -23.95
CA ARG A 462 -1.44 21.63 -23.15
C ARG A 462 -2.64 22.58 -22.97
N PRO A 463 -3.48 22.85 -24.00
CA PRO A 463 -4.67 23.69 -23.83
C PRO A 463 -5.68 23.09 -22.84
N ALA A 464 -5.76 21.76 -22.74
CA ALA A 464 -6.60 21.08 -21.77
C ALA A 464 -6.08 21.30 -20.34
N LEU A 465 -4.76 21.24 -20.11
CA LEU A 465 -4.15 21.56 -18.81
C LEU A 465 -4.37 23.04 -18.43
N LYS A 466 -4.18 23.98 -19.38
CA LYS A 466 -4.49 25.41 -19.18
C LYS A 466 -5.93 25.58 -18.69
N SER A 467 -6.87 24.86 -19.28
CA SER A 467 -8.29 24.92 -18.90
C SER A 467 -8.58 24.44 -17.47
N MET A 468 -7.77 23.53 -16.91
CA MET A 468 -7.90 23.12 -15.52
C MET A 468 -7.39 24.17 -14.53
N VAL A 469 -6.53 25.09 -14.99
CA VAL A 469 -6.06 26.24 -14.21
C VAL A 469 -7.03 27.41 -14.37
N THR A 470 -7.36 27.80 -15.60
CA THR A 470 -8.12 29.04 -15.90
C THR A 470 -9.63 28.84 -15.94
N GLY A 471 -10.10 27.62 -16.21
CA GLY A 471 -11.50 27.30 -16.50
C GLY A 471 -11.90 27.45 -17.96
N ARG A 472 -11.00 27.98 -18.81
CA ARG A 472 -11.27 28.34 -20.21
C ARG A 472 -10.39 27.53 -21.16
N ILE A 473 -10.92 27.23 -22.34
CA ILE A 473 -10.21 26.49 -23.39
C ILE A 473 -10.38 27.20 -24.73
N ASP A 474 -9.35 27.18 -25.57
CA ASP A 474 -9.43 27.67 -26.93
C ASP A 474 -10.52 26.95 -27.74
N HIS A 475 -11.30 27.71 -28.50
CA HIS A 475 -12.46 27.19 -29.24
C HIS A 475 -12.06 26.31 -30.43
N GLU A 476 -10.96 26.61 -31.13
CA GLU A 476 -10.47 25.79 -32.24
C GLU A 476 -9.97 24.44 -31.71
N HIS A 477 -9.20 24.46 -30.63
CA HIS A 477 -8.77 23.26 -29.94
C HIS A 477 -9.96 22.41 -29.46
N ALA A 478 -11.01 23.04 -28.91
CA ALA A 478 -12.22 22.35 -28.48
C ALA A 478 -13.00 21.73 -29.65
N ARG A 479 -13.07 22.41 -30.81
CA ARG A 479 -13.70 21.87 -32.03
C ARG A 479 -12.98 20.62 -32.53
N HIS A 480 -11.65 20.63 -32.50
CA HIS A 480 -10.85 19.49 -32.95
C HIS A 480 -10.94 18.28 -32.00
N HIS A 481 -10.88 18.51 -30.68
CA HIS A 481 -10.75 17.44 -29.69
C HIS A 481 -12.06 16.98 -29.06
N SER A 482 -13.08 17.85 -29.05
CA SER A 482 -14.38 17.61 -28.42
C SER A 482 -15.55 18.08 -29.32
N PRO A 483 -15.63 17.61 -30.58
CA PRO A 483 -16.58 18.13 -31.57
C PRO A 483 -18.05 17.99 -31.14
N LYS A 484 -18.43 16.89 -30.45
CA LYS A 484 -19.81 16.72 -29.97
C LYS A 484 -20.16 17.72 -28.89
N TRP A 485 -19.21 18.05 -28.02
CA TRP A 485 -19.44 19.00 -26.95
C TRP A 485 -19.67 20.40 -27.50
N VAL A 486 -18.83 20.83 -28.45
CA VAL A 486 -19.00 22.13 -29.12
C VAL A 486 -20.32 22.20 -29.89
N ALA A 487 -20.69 21.12 -30.59
CA ALA A 487 -21.97 21.05 -31.31
C ALA A 487 -23.18 21.20 -30.36
N ARG A 488 -23.17 20.53 -29.20
CA ARG A 488 -24.23 20.66 -28.19
C ARG A 488 -24.29 22.04 -27.57
N LEU A 489 -23.15 22.69 -27.30
CA LEU A 489 -23.13 24.07 -26.82
C LEU A 489 -23.79 25.01 -27.83
N GLY A 490 -23.44 24.88 -29.11
CA GLY A 490 -24.05 25.69 -30.17
C GLY A 490 -25.55 25.47 -30.32
N GLN A 491 -26.04 24.24 -30.07
CA GLN A 491 -27.48 23.96 -30.06
C GLN A 491 -28.17 24.61 -28.86
N GLN A 492 -27.61 24.47 -27.64
CA GLN A 492 -28.15 25.09 -26.43
C GLN A 492 -28.23 26.62 -26.53
N THR A 493 -27.25 27.27 -27.15
CA THR A 493 -27.30 28.72 -27.37
C THR A 493 -28.42 29.10 -28.33
N ARG A 494 -28.59 28.37 -29.44
CA ARG A 494 -29.68 28.62 -30.39
C ARG A 494 -31.06 28.44 -29.76
N ASP A 495 -31.24 27.39 -28.96
CA ASP A 495 -32.50 27.10 -28.29
C ASP A 495 -32.83 28.20 -27.27
N HIS A 496 -31.83 28.65 -26.48
CA HIS A 496 -32.00 29.76 -25.53
C HIS A 496 -32.30 31.09 -26.22
N ASP A 497 -31.63 31.40 -27.34
CA ASP A 497 -31.90 32.61 -28.12
C ASP A 497 -33.29 32.55 -28.75
N SER A 498 -33.75 31.39 -29.23
CA SER A 498 -35.12 31.24 -29.73
C SER A 498 -36.18 31.39 -28.64
N ASP A 499 -35.94 30.86 -27.45
CA ASP A 499 -36.87 30.98 -26.31
C ASP A 499 -36.94 32.44 -25.81
N ALA A 500 -35.79 33.12 -25.72
CA ALA A 500 -35.74 34.54 -25.37
C ALA A 500 -36.42 35.43 -26.42
N HIS A 501 -36.28 35.09 -27.70
CA HIS A 501 -36.92 35.83 -28.79
C HIS A 501 -38.42 35.54 -28.92
N ALA A 502 -38.87 34.36 -28.51
CA ALA A 502 -40.29 34.04 -28.36
C ALA A 502 -40.91 34.80 -27.18
N ALA A 503 -40.23 34.84 -26.02
CA ALA A 503 -40.68 35.58 -24.84
C ALA A 503 -40.76 37.10 -25.09
N SER A 504 -39.83 37.68 -25.86
CA SER A 504 -39.86 39.11 -26.21
C SER A 504 -40.93 39.50 -27.24
N LYS A 505 -41.64 38.53 -27.83
CA LYS A 505 -42.77 38.77 -28.75
C LYS A 505 -44.13 38.65 -28.07
N GLU A 506 -44.16 38.20 -26.82
CA GLU A 506 -45.38 38.06 -26.00
C GLU A 506 -45.56 39.23 -25.00
N GLU A 507 -44.56 40.10 -24.83
CA GLU A 507 -44.68 41.46 -24.24
C GLU A 507 -44.96 42.50 -25.33
#